data_AF-A0A2E7HA25-F1
#
_entry.id   AF-A0A2E7HA25-F1
#
_cell.length_a   1.000
_cell.length_b   1.000
_cell.length_c   1.000
_cell.angle_alpha   90.00
_cell.angle_beta   90.00
_cell.angle_gamma   90.00
#
_symmetry.space_group_name_H-M   'P 1'
#
loop_
_entity.id
_entity.type
_entity.pdbx_description
1 polymer ?
#
loop_
_entity_poly.entity_id
_entity_poly.type
_entity_poly.pdbx_seq_one_letter_code
_entity_poly.pdbx_strand_id
1 'polypeptide(L)'
;METIAKNLINIKLSSIVAAIFIIGFGFYLNTISQITGLIWIFSVLAGITLQRSRLCFASSFRDLFLFGSTKTLKAILIGLMISSLGFVLVMRSIVLDPTIGSIPSDPYILPFGISTVIGGLLFGFGMVISGGCVSGSLYRIGEGYIASLVTIIGVLIGLTILSLTWNWWWDNLISNEPKLWLPQILDIGYLGAFLITLLIGGAVFIGLTFFEHKSGYKEYKFTQKETQFESLIEKLMSPLYVIFKLPWNITLGAIIIGFISMFLLLIAKPFGVTGELFASSNRILDLIGIAPINKGLNELGGCVANASSNSSYISNSFAATWGIIPGSFWLHHLQVNLK
;
A
#
# COMPACT_ATOMS: atom_id res chain seq x y z
N MET A 1 0.37 40.86 -13.57
CA MET A 1 -0.02 39.76 -12.66
C MET A 1 -0.20 38.42 -13.38
N GLU A 2 -0.79 38.38 -14.58
CA GLU A 2 -0.94 37.15 -15.38
C GLU A 2 0.38 36.46 -15.76
N THR A 3 1.42 37.21 -16.07
CA THR A 3 2.74 36.69 -16.46
C THR A 3 3.55 36.11 -15.30
N ILE A 4 3.27 36.52 -14.06
CA ILE A 4 3.93 35.98 -12.85
C ILE A 4 3.25 34.65 -12.46
N ALA A 5 1.92 34.58 -12.53
CA ALA A 5 1.18 33.33 -12.33
C ALA A 5 1.56 32.24 -13.36
N LYS A 6 1.78 32.61 -14.63
CA LYS A 6 2.24 31.70 -15.70
C LYS A 6 3.65 31.12 -15.46
N ASN A 7 4.48 31.79 -14.67
CA ASN A 7 5.83 31.32 -14.33
C ASN A 7 5.90 30.49 -13.03
N LEU A 8 4.89 30.59 -12.17
CA LEU A 8 4.85 29.92 -10.86
C LEU A 8 4.46 28.43 -10.94
N ILE A 9 3.62 28.09 -11.93
CA ILE A 9 3.16 26.73 -12.17
C ILE A 9 3.32 26.42 -13.66
N ASN A 10 4.49 25.94 -14.07
CA ASN A 10 4.66 25.45 -15.43
C ASN A 10 4.07 24.03 -15.51
N ILE A 11 2.74 23.96 -15.59
CA ILE A 11 2.03 22.68 -15.71
C ILE A 11 2.36 22.11 -17.08
N LYS A 12 3.23 21.10 -17.12
CA LYS A 12 3.47 20.35 -18.36
C LYS A 12 2.14 19.80 -18.86
N LEU A 13 1.96 19.79 -20.18
CA LEU A 13 0.78 19.21 -20.83
C LEU A 13 0.47 17.79 -20.31
N SER A 14 1.50 16.99 -20.00
CA SER A 14 1.36 15.66 -19.39
C SER A 14 0.69 15.66 -18.02
N SER A 15 0.91 16.67 -17.18
CA SER A 15 0.25 16.81 -15.88
C SER A 15 -1.23 17.21 -16.04
N ILE A 16 -1.55 18.06 -17.02
CA ILE A 16 -2.96 18.39 -17.35
C ILE A 16 -3.69 17.15 -17.87
N VAL A 17 -3.08 16.43 -18.81
CA VAL A 17 -3.66 15.19 -19.36
C VAL A 17 -3.85 14.14 -18.26
N ALA A 18 -2.89 13.99 -17.36
CA ALA A 18 -3.01 13.07 -16.23
C ALA A 18 -4.14 13.48 -15.26
N ALA A 19 -4.30 14.78 -14.96
CA ALA A 19 -5.40 15.26 -14.12
C ALA A 19 -6.76 15.02 -14.78
N ILE A 20 -6.90 15.31 -16.08
CA ILE A 20 -8.11 15.04 -16.85
C ILE A 20 -8.41 13.54 -16.86
N PHE A 21 -7.40 12.69 -17.04
CA PHE A 21 -7.55 11.23 -16.97
C PHE A 21 -8.01 10.77 -15.59
N ILE A 22 -7.39 11.27 -14.50
CA ILE A 22 -7.78 10.92 -13.12
C ILE A 22 -9.24 11.28 -12.85
N ILE A 23 -9.66 12.49 -13.25
CA ILE A 23 -11.01 12.99 -13.02
C ILE A 23 -12.03 12.27 -13.92
N GLY A 24 -11.74 12.16 -15.22
CA GLY A 24 -12.61 11.50 -16.19
C GLY A 24 -12.80 10.01 -15.89
N PHE A 25 -11.70 9.31 -15.58
CA PHE A 25 -11.76 7.91 -15.17
C PHE A 25 -12.43 7.74 -13.80
N GLY A 26 -12.20 8.66 -12.86
CA GLY A 26 -12.90 8.68 -11.58
C GLY A 26 -14.42 8.83 -11.73
N PHE A 27 -14.88 9.68 -12.65
CA PHE A 27 -16.31 9.83 -12.96
C PHE A 27 -16.89 8.56 -13.60
N TYR A 28 -16.16 7.95 -14.53
CA TYR A 28 -16.54 6.66 -15.12
C TYR A 28 -16.62 5.53 -14.08
N LEU A 29 -15.70 5.48 -13.12
CA LEU A 29 -15.78 4.51 -12.02
C LEU A 29 -16.99 4.77 -11.12
N ASN A 30 -17.35 6.04 -10.91
CA ASN A 30 -18.51 6.42 -10.11
C ASN A 30 -19.83 5.96 -10.74
N THR A 31 -19.94 5.94 -12.08
CA THR A 31 -21.14 5.41 -12.76
C THR A 31 -21.29 3.91 -12.64
N ILE A 32 -20.18 3.17 -12.48
CA ILE A 32 -20.21 1.72 -12.19
C ILE A 32 -20.58 1.49 -10.72
N SER A 33 -19.83 2.09 -9.79
CA SER A 33 -20.19 2.09 -8.38
C SER A 33 -19.58 3.29 -7.65
N GLN A 34 -20.38 3.92 -6.79
CA GLN A 34 -19.93 5.07 -5.99
C GLN A 34 -18.72 4.72 -5.10
N ILE A 35 -18.69 3.48 -4.60
CA ILE A 35 -17.60 2.95 -3.76
C ILE A 35 -16.29 2.87 -4.56
N THR A 36 -16.32 2.34 -5.79
CA THR A 36 -15.11 2.23 -6.64
C THR A 36 -14.53 3.61 -6.96
N GLY A 37 -15.39 4.60 -7.23
CA GLY A 37 -14.96 5.98 -7.46
C GLY A 37 -14.25 6.60 -6.26
N LEU A 38 -14.76 6.37 -5.04
CA LEU A 38 -14.10 6.81 -3.80
C LEU A 38 -12.74 6.12 -3.60
N ILE A 39 -12.68 4.81 -3.80
CA ILE A 39 -11.43 4.03 -3.68
C ILE A 39 -10.38 4.55 -4.65
N TRP A 40 -10.76 4.88 -5.90
CA TRP A 40 -9.85 5.47 -6.88
C TRP A 40 -9.19 6.75 -6.38
N ILE A 41 -9.98 7.68 -5.82
CA ILE A 41 -9.46 8.95 -5.28
C ILE A 41 -8.46 8.70 -4.16
N PHE A 42 -8.81 7.84 -3.19
CA PHE A 42 -7.90 7.49 -2.10
C PHE A 42 -6.63 6.79 -2.58
N SER A 43 -6.70 6.04 -3.68
CA SER A 43 -5.56 5.31 -4.25
C SER A 43 -4.62 6.23 -5.03
N VAL A 44 -5.17 7.24 -5.72
CA VAL A 44 -4.41 8.34 -6.31
C VAL A 44 -3.67 9.11 -5.21
N LEU A 45 -4.34 9.44 -4.10
CA LEU A 45 -3.72 10.07 -2.94
C LEU A 45 -2.64 9.20 -2.30
N ALA A 46 -2.87 7.89 -2.21
CA ALA A 46 -1.88 6.93 -1.73
C ALA A 46 -0.65 6.90 -2.65
N GLY A 47 -0.82 6.94 -3.97
CA GLY A 47 0.28 7.01 -4.93
C GLY A 47 1.12 8.28 -4.81
N ILE A 48 0.47 9.44 -4.65
CA ILE A 48 1.14 10.72 -4.38
C ILE A 48 1.96 10.63 -3.09
N THR A 49 1.35 10.09 -2.03
CA THR A 49 1.99 9.96 -0.71
C THR A 49 3.18 8.99 -0.75
N LEU A 50 3.02 7.83 -1.37
CA LEU A 50 4.07 6.81 -1.54
C LEU A 50 5.28 7.37 -2.30
N GLN A 51 5.03 8.09 -3.39
CA GLN A 51 6.09 8.71 -4.18
C GLN A 51 6.85 9.77 -3.38
N ARG A 52 6.15 10.64 -2.65
CA ARG A 52 6.75 11.76 -1.90
C ARG A 52 7.54 11.32 -0.69
N SER A 53 7.05 10.32 0.01
CA SER A 53 7.69 9.74 1.19
C SER A 53 8.72 8.66 0.84
N ARG A 54 8.77 8.23 -0.44
CA ARG A 54 9.60 7.11 -0.93
C ARG A 54 9.45 5.86 -0.05
N LEU A 55 8.23 5.61 0.41
CA LEU A 55 7.93 4.49 1.29
C LEU A 55 8.04 3.16 0.53
N CYS A 56 8.98 2.33 0.95
CA CYS A 56 9.23 1.03 0.37
C CYS A 56 9.65 0.03 1.47
N PHE A 57 8.96 -1.09 1.56
CA PHE A 57 9.27 -2.15 2.54
C PHE A 57 10.65 -2.74 2.30
N ALA A 58 11.02 -2.99 1.04
CA ALA A 58 12.31 -3.57 0.68
C ALA A 58 13.49 -2.67 1.09
N SER A 59 13.39 -1.35 0.87
CA SER A 59 14.44 -0.43 1.32
C SER A 59 14.50 -0.34 2.85
N SER A 60 13.37 -0.52 3.56
CA SER A 60 13.36 -0.47 5.03
C SER A 60 14.21 -1.58 5.66
N PHE A 61 14.13 -2.80 5.12
CA PHE A 61 14.99 -3.90 5.57
C PHE A 61 16.42 -3.74 5.09
N ARG A 62 16.63 -3.35 3.82
CA ARG A 62 17.99 -3.11 3.29
C ARG A 62 18.72 -2.04 4.10
N ASP A 63 18.07 -0.92 4.40
CA ASP A 63 18.69 0.21 5.08
C ASP A 63 18.99 -0.12 6.56
N LEU A 64 18.18 -0.97 7.18
CA LEU A 64 18.44 -1.53 8.51
C LEU A 64 19.73 -2.36 8.53
N PHE A 65 19.89 -3.30 7.58
CA PHE A 65 21.02 -4.24 7.58
C PHE A 65 22.31 -3.68 6.98
N LEU A 66 22.23 -2.85 5.92
CA LEU A 66 23.42 -2.29 5.26
C LEU A 66 23.90 -0.99 5.91
N PHE A 67 22.97 -0.08 6.28
CA PHE A 67 23.32 1.27 6.72
C PHE A 67 23.06 1.52 8.21
N GLY A 68 22.43 0.58 8.91
CA GLY A 68 22.00 0.75 10.31
C GLY A 68 20.89 1.79 10.49
N SER A 69 20.30 2.30 9.41
CA SER A 69 19.26 3.32 9.46
C SER A 69 17.90 2.67 9.69
N THR A 70 17.24 3.03 10.80
CA THR A 70 15.94 2.44 11.17
C THR A 70 14.74 3.32 10.83
N LYS A 71 14.98 4.50 10.23
CA LYS A 71 13.96 5.54 9.99
C LYS A 71 12.75 5.06 9.19
N THR A 72 13.01 4.42 8.06
CA THR A 72 11.98 3.89 7.15
C THR A 72 11.17 2.78 7.81
N LEU A 73 11.84 1.86 8.50
CA LEU A 73 11.18 0.78 9.23
C LEU A 73 10.33 1.29 10.41
N LYS A 74 10.84 2.25 11.18
CA LYS A 74 10.08 2.93 12.25
C LYS A 74 8.85 3.65 11.72
N ALA A 75 8.96 4.31 10.57
CA ALA A 75 7.82 4.97 9.93
C ALA A 75 6.74 3.96 9.55
N ILE A 76 7.10 2.85 8.90
CA ILE A 76 6.17 1.76 8.56
C ILE A 76 5.47 1.21 9.80
N LEU A 77 6.22 1.03 10.90
CA LEU A 77 5.68 0.53 12.16
C LEU A 77 4.64 1.48 12.76
N ILE A 78 4.87 2.79 12.70
CA ILE A 78 3.88 3.81 13.11
C ILE A 78 2.63 3.75 12.22
N GLY A 79 2.81 3.61 10.90
CA GLY A 79 1.68 3.43 9.96
C GLY A 79 0.86 2.17 10.29
N LEU A 80 1.53 1.07 10.63
CA LEU A 80 0.89 -0.17 11.06
C LEU A 80 0.08 0.03 12.35
N MET A 81 0.65 0.69 13.37
CA MET A 81 -0.06 1.00 14.62
C MET A 81 -1.33 1.82 14.36
N ILE A 82 -1.26 2.84 13.49
CA ILE A 82 -2.43 3.67 13.13
C ILE A 82 -3.48 2.84 12.39
N SER A 83 -3.07 2.01 11.41
CA SER A 83 -4.01 1.13 10.70
C SER A 83 -4.68 0.11 11.63
N SER A 84 -3.97 -0.36 12.67
CA SER A 84 -4.52 -1.31 13.65
C SER A 84 -5.65 -0.68 14.48
N LEU A 85 -5.57 0.63 14.77
CA LEU A 85 -6.66 1.37 15.40
C LEU A 85 -7.89 1.42 14.48
N GLY A 86 -7.67 1.66 13.18
CA GLY A 86 -8.74 1.58 12.17
C GLY A 86 -9.40 0.20 12.13
N PHE A 87 -8.61 -0.87 12.18
CA PHE A 87 -9.11 -2.23 12.21
C PHE A 87 -10.00 -2.52 13.42
N VAL A 88 -9.58 -2.09 14.61
CA VAL A 88 -10.34 -2.28 15.85
C VAL A 88 -11.69 -1.55 15.80
N LEU A 89 -11.70 -0.32 15.29
CA LEU A 89 -12.92 0.48 15.17
C LEU A 89 -13.92 -0.14 14.20
N VAL A 90 -13.44 -0.59 13.03
CA VAL A 90 -14.29 -1.21 12.01
C VAL A 90 -14.79 -2.58 12.49
N MET A 91 -13.93 -3.43 13.03
CA MET A 91 -14.32 -4.77 13.47
C MET A 91 -15.34 -4.75 14.59
N ARG A 92 -15.23 -3.79 15.52
CA ARG A 92 -16.24 -3.59 16.56
C ARG A 92 -17.63 -3.25 16.00
N SER A 93 -17.70 -2.62 14.83
CA SER A 93 -18.97 -2.30 14.17
C SER A 93 -19.58 -3.47 13.39
N ILE A 94 -18.75 -4.42 12.93
CA ILE A 94 -19.19 -5.59 12.15
C ILE A 94 -19.54 -6.77 13.07
N VAL A 95 -18.67 -7.06 14.04
CA VAL A 95 -18.85 -8.15 15.01
C VAL A 95 -18.78 -7.57 16.41
N LEU A 96 -19.93 -7.43 17.07
CA LEU A 96 -20.02 -6.83 18.40
C LEU A 96 -19.31 -7.68 19.46
N ASP A 97 -19.37 -9.01 19.34
CA ASP A 97 -18.75 -9.93 20.30
C ASP A 97 -17.84 -10.96 19.60
N PRO A 98 -16.51 -10.83 19.75
CA PRO A 98 -15.55 -11.74 19.13
C PRO A 98 -15.48 -13.12 19.82
N THR A 99 -16.08 -13.27 21.01
CA THR A 99 -15.99 -14.51 21.81
C THR A 99 -17.00 -15.59 21.40
N ILE A 100 -18.03 -15.22 20.63
CA ILE A 100 -19.13 -16.12 20.21
C ILE A 100 -18.70 -17.04 19.04
N GLY A 101 -17.46 -16.92 18.55
CA GLY A 101 -16.88 -17.83 17.56
C GLY A 101 -17.29 -17.57 16.10
N SER A 102 -18.04 -16.50 15.82
CA SER A 102 -18.29 -16.06 14.45
C SER A 102 -17.05 -15.32 13.94
N ILE A 103 -16.20 -16.01 13.18
CA ILE A 103 -15.10 -15.37 12.45
C ILE A 103 -15.73 -14.63 11.27
N PRO A 104 -15.69 -13.29 11.22
CA PRO A 104 -16.18 -12.56 10.06
C PRO A 104 -15.33 -12.89 8.83
N SER A 105 -15.98 -13.18 7.70
CA SER A 105 -15.34 -13.52 6.42
C SER A 105 -14.74 -12.32 5.67
N ASP A 106 -15.12 -11.11 6.04
CA ASP A 106 -14.71 -9.86 5.40
C ASP A 106 -13.31 -9.35 5.79
N PRO A 107 -12.87 -9.39 7.07
CA PRO A 107 -11.47 -9.16 7.41
C PRO A 107 -10.58 -10.32 6.96
N TYR A 108 -9.33 -9.97 6.63
CA TYR A 108 -8.34 -10.81 5.98
C TYR A 108 -7.70 -11.77 7.00
N ILE A 109 -8.52 -12.61 7.63
CA ILE A 109 -8.06 -13.61 8.60
C ILE A 109 -7.65 -14.84 7.79
N LEU A 110 -6.37 -14.86 7.42
CA LEU A 110 -5.78 -15.93 6.63
C LEU A 110 -5.24 -17.05 7.55
N PRO A 111 -5.21 -18.32 7.08
CA PRO A 111 -4.53 -19.40 7.77
C PRO A 111 -3.07 -19.03 8.05
N PHE A 112 -2.62 -19.32 9.26
CA PHE A 112 -1.24 -19.07 9.68
C PHE A 112 -0.54 -20.40 9.96
N GLY A 113 0.54 -20.64 9.25
CA GLY A 113 1.33 -21.85 9.41
C GLY A 113 2.58 -21.87 8.53
N ILE A 114 3.00 -23.06 8.14
CA ILE A 114 4.20 -23.31 7.34
C ILE A 114 4.10 -22.63 5.97
N SER A 115 2.89 -22.57 5.40
CA SER A 115 2.62 -21.88 4.13
C SER A 115 3.05 -20.42 4.17
N THR A 116 2.76 -19.71 5.27
CA THR A 116 3.11 -18.30 5.45
C THR A 116 4.62 -18.08 5.59
N VAL A 117 5.33 -19.03 6.21
CA VAL A 117 6.80 -18.99 6.35
C VAL A 117 7.46 -19.19 4.98
N ILE A 118 7.03 -20.21 4.23
CA ILE A 118 7.56 -20.49 2.88
C ILE A 118 7.25 -19.32 1.94
N GLY A 119 6.00 -18.84 1.93
CA GLY A 119 5.57 -17.70 1.12
C GLY A 119 6.33 -16.42 1.49
N GLY A 120 6.53 -16.15 2.77
CA GLY A 120 7.29 -15.00 3.27
C GLY A 120 8.77 -15.04 2.86
N LEU A 121 9.41 -16.22 2.92
CA LEU A 121 10.80 -16.39 2.48
C LEU A 121 10.95 -16.18 0.96
N LEU A 122 10.08 -16.79 0.16
CA LEU A 122 10.08 -16.64 -1.30
C LEU A 122 9.79 -15.18 -1.71
N PHE A 123 8.82 -14.54 -1.07
CA PHE A 123 8.49 -13.14 -1.31
C PHE A 123 9.64 -12.20 -0.89
N GLY A 124 10.27 -12.46 0.24
CA GLY A 124 11.45 -11.74 0.71
C GLY A 124 12.63 -11.84 -0.24
N PHE A 125 12.96 -13.05 -0.71
CA PHE A 125 14.00 -13.28 -1.70
C PHE A 125 13.71 -12.55 -3.02
N GLY A 126 12.45 -12.60 -3.47
CA GLY A 126 11.98 -11.84 -4.63
C GLY A 126 12.12 -10.32 -4.47
N MET A 127 11.83 -9.76 -3.29
CA MET A 127 12.03 -8.33 -3.00
C MET A 127 13.50 -7.91 -3.08
N VAL A 128 14.43 -8.77 -2.65
CA VAL A 128 15.87 -8.50 -2.75
C VAL A 128 16.34 -8.53 -4.21
N ILE A 129 15.94 -9.55 -4.98
CA ILE A 129 16.33 -9.69 -6.40
C ILE A 129 15.77 -8.54 -7.25
N SER A 130 14.51 -8.17 -7.03
CA SER A 130 13.86 -7.10 -7.78
C SER A 130 14.33 -5.69 -7.39
N GLY A 131 15.06 -5.54 -6.27
CA GLY A 131 15.50 -4.24 -5.76
C GLY A 131 14.36 -3.32 -5.32
N GLY A 132 13.17 -3.88 -5.05
CA GLY A 132 11.95 -3.13 -4.74
C GLY A 132 10.87 -3.99 -4.08
N CYS A 133 9.87 -3.33 -3.51
CA CYS A 133 8.63 -3.99 -3.11
C CYS A 133 7.53 -3.66 -4.13
N VAL A 134 6.43 -4.44 -4.12
CA VAL A 134 5.34 -4.30 -5.11
C VAL A 134 4.75 -2.88 -5.15
N SER A 135 4.44 -2.31 -3.99
CA SER A 135 3.95 -0.91 -3.90
C SER A 135 5.00 0.09 -4.38
N GLY A 136 6.28 -0.19 -4.11
CA GLY A 136 7.43 0.56 -4.60
C GLY A 136 7.54 0.55 -6.12
N SER A 137 7.35 -0.62 -6.74
CA SER A 137 7.37 -0.76 -8.18
C SER A 137 6.21 -0.03 -8.84
N LEU A 138 4.99 -0.09 -8.27
CA LEU A 138 3.80 0.58 -8.81
C LEU A 138 3.97 2.10 -8.91
N TYR A 139 4.38 2.80 -7.85
CA TYR A 139 4.53 4.26 -7.94
C TYR A 139 5.73 4.66 -8.82
N ARG A 140 6.81 3.86 -8.85
CA ARG A 140 7.99 4.10 -9.72
C ARG A 140 7.68 3.91 -11.21
N ILE A 141 6.69 3.07 -11.55
CA ILE A 141 6.17 3.00 -12.92
C ILE A 141 5.56 4.34 -13.32
N GLY A 142 4.83 5.00 -12.42
CA GLY A 142 4.33 6.36 -12.67
C GLY A 142 5.45 7.41 -12.79
N GLU A 143 6.63 7.17 -12.23
CA GLU A 143 7.82 8.01 -12.45
C GLU A 143 8.53 7.72 -13.79
N GLY A 144 8.08 6.71 -14.55
CA GLY A 144 8.71 6.29 -15.81
C GLY A 144 9.89 5.32 -15.64
N TYR A 145 10.05 4.69 -14.47
CA TYR A 145 11.15 3.75 -14.23
C TYR A 145 10.89 2.38 -14.88
N ILE A 146 11.56 2.13 -16.01
CA ILE A 146 11.36 0.91 -16.83
C ILE A 146 11.65 -0.38 -16.05
N ALA A 147 12.68 -0.39 -15.18
CA ALA A 147 12.99 -1.59 -14.41
C ALA A 147 11.82 -1.99 -13.48
N SER A 148 11.03 -1.04 -12.97
CA SER A 148 9.83 -1.38 -12.19
C SER A 148 8.76 -2.09 -13.03
N LEU A 149 8.64 -1.78 -14.33
CA LEU A 149 7.74 -2.52 -15.22
C LEU A 149 8.14 -3.99 -15.32
N VAL A 150 9.45 -4.25 -15.50
CA VAL A 150 9.99 -5.61 -15.54
C VAL A 150 9.70 -6.36 -14.24
N THR A 151 9.82 -5.68 -13.08
CA THR A 151 9.50 -6.31 -11.78
C THR A 151 8.01 -6.67 -11.67
N ILE A 152 7.09 -5.83 -12.12
CA ILE A 152 5.65 -6.14 -12.08
C ILE A 152 5.30 -7.28 -13.04
N ILE A 153 5.93 -7.34 -14.23
CA ILE A 153 5.76 -8.47 -15.15
C ILE A 153 6.25 -9.77 -14.48
N GLY A 154 7.41 -9.74 -13.82
CA GLY A 154 7.92 -10.89 -13.07
C GLY A 154 6.97 -11.33 -11.94
N VAL A 155 6.37 -10.37 -11.22
CA VAL A 155 5.35 -10.66 -10.20
C VAL A 155 4.12 -11.30 -10.83
N LEU A 156 3.62 -10.79 -11.96
CA LEU A 156 2.47 -11.38 -12.66
C LEU A 156 2.74 -12.81 -13.10
N ILE A 157 3.93 -13.09 -13.67
CA ILE A 157 4.34 -14.45 -14.07
C ILE A 157 4.42 -15.37 -12.84
N GLY A 158 5.03 -14.90 -11.74
CA GLY A 158 5.12 -15.68 -10.51
C GLY A 158 3.75 -16.00 -9.91
N LEU A 159 2.82 -15.04 -9.91
CA LEU A 159 1.44 -15.22 -9.45
C LEU A 159 0.65 -16.16 -10.38
N THR A 160 0.92 -16.15 -11.67
CA THR A 160 0.37 -17.12 -12.64
C THR A 160 0.83 -18.54 -12.32
N ILE A 161 2.12 -18.75 -12.05
CA ILE A 161 2.65 -20.07 -11.66
C ILE A 161 2.04 -20.52 -10.31
N LEU A 162 1.88 -19.59 -9.36
CA LEU A 162 1.23 -19.87 -8.09
C LEU A 162 -0.24 -20.30 -8.28
N SER A 163 -0.97 -19.61 -9.15
CA SER A 163 -2.36 -19.97 -9.48
C SER A 163 -2.47 -21.38 -10.05
N LEU A 164 -1.57 -21.76 -10.96
CA LEU A 164 -1.54 -23.12 -11.53
C LEU A 164 -1.16 -24.22 -10.53
N THR A 165 -0.38 -23.88 -9.50
CA THR A 165 0.04 -24.84 -8.46
C THR A 165 -0.84 -24.79 -7.22
N TRP A 166 -1.88 -23.96 -7.20
CA TRP A 166 -2.64 -23.63 -6.00
C TRP A 166 -3.30 -24.84 -5.32
N ASN A 167 -3.93 -25.75 -6.08
CA ASN A 167 -4.58 -26.94 -5.50
C ASN A 167 -3.63 -27.77 -4.65
N TRP A 168 -2.37 -27.91 -5.09
CA TRP A 168 -1.38 -28.67 -4.35
C TRP A 168 -1.05 -27.98 -3.01
N TRP A 169 -0.88 -26.66 -3.01
CA TRP A 169 -0.67 -25.89 -1.78
C TRP A 169 -1.89 -25.96 -0.84
N TRP A 170 -3.11 -25.92 -1.40
CA TRP A 170 -4.35 -26.00 -0.65
C TRP A 170 -4.50 -27.35 0.07
N ASP A 171 -4.38 -28.44 -0.67
CA ASP A 171 -4.65 -29.79 -0.17
C ASP A 171 -3.58 -30.28 0.82
N ASN A 172 -2.32 -29.88 0.65
CA ASN A 172 -1.22 -30.36 1.50
C ASN A 172 -0.94 -29.47 2.70
N LEU A 173 -1.12 -28.14 2.58
CA LEU A 173 -0.65 -27.17 3.57
C LEU A 173 -1.80 -26.30 4.09
N ILE A 174 -2.41 -25.47 3.22
CA ILE A 174 -3.25 -24.34 3.65
C ILE A 174 -4.54 -24.80 4.36
N SER A 175 -5.17 -25.88 3.89
CA SER A 175 -6.44 -26.37 4.47
C SER A 175 -6.31 -26.90 5.91
N ASN A 176 -5.11 -27.35 6.30
CA ASN A 176 -4.85 -27.91 7.63
C ASN A 176 -4.34 -26.87 8.63
N GLU A 177 -4.13 -25.62 8.21
CA GLU A 177 -3.54 -24.58 9.04
C GLU A 177 -4.60 -23.83 9.89
N PRO A 178 -4.29 -23.50 11.15
CA PRO A 178 -5.21 -22.79 12.01
C PRO A 178 -5.41 -21.34 11.55
N LYS A 179 -6.65 -20.87 11.58
CA LYS A 179 -6.99 -19.44 11.41
C LYS A 179 -6.84 -18.76 12.76
N LEU A 180 -5.75 -18.03 12.96
CA LEU A 180 -5.48 -17.30 14.21
C LEU A 180 -6.15 -15.93 14.19
N TRP A 181 -7.14 -15.73 15.08
CA TRP A 181 -7.78 -14.42 15.27
C TRP A 181 -7.50 -13.90 16.68
N LEU A 182 -6.62 -12.91 16.78
CA LEU A 182 -6.11 -12.35 18.05
C LEU A 182 -7.21 -11.96 19.08
N PRO A 183 -8.33 -11.32 18.69
CA PRO A 183 -9.40 -10.95 19.62
C PRO A 183 -10.12 -12.14 20.28
N GLN A 184 -10.14 -13.30 19.61
CA GLN A 184 -10.74 -14.54 20.10
C GLN A 184 -9.73 -15.38 20.90
N ILE A 185 -8.44 -15.26 20.57
CA ILE A 185 -7.36 -15.91 21.32
C ILE A 185 -7.28 -15.25 22.71
N LEU A 186 -7.59 -16.03 23.76
CA LEU A 186 -7.54 -15.64 25.19
C LEU A 186 -8.70 -14.73 25.68
N ASP A 187 -9.81 -14.61 24.95
CA ASP A 187 -11.00 -13.81 25.35
C ASP A 187 -10.71 -12.33 25.72
N ILE A 188 -9.61 -11.78 25.21
CA ILE A 188 -9.12 -10.43 25.56
C ILE A 188 -9.93 -9.31 24.89
N GLY A 189 -10.78 -9.68 23.93
CA GLY A 189 -11.58 -8.75 23.12
C GLY A 189 -10.74 -7.84 22.22
N TYR A 190 -11.41 -6.92 21.52
CA TYR A 190 -10.75 -6.03 20.55
C TYR A 190 -9.74 -5.07 21.18
N LEU A 191 -10.02 -4.57 22.39
CA LEU A 191 -9.13 -3.67 23.11
C LEU A 191 -7.84 -4.39 23.54
N GLY A 192 -7.95 -5.63 24.00
CA GLY A 192 -6.80 -6.46 24.34
C GLY A 192 -5.89 -6.72 23.14
N ALA A 193 -6.48 -7.14 22.02
CA ALA A 193 -5.74 -7.36 20.77
C ALA A 193 -5.03 -6.08 20.28
N PHE A 194 -5.67 -4.91 20.41
CA PHE A 194 -5.06 -3.62 20.08
C PHE A 194 -3.86 -3.31 20.97
N LEU A 195 -4.01 -3.45 22.30
CA LEU A 195 -2.94 -3.18 23.26
C LEU A 195 -1.75 -4.11 23.04
N ILE A 196 -1.99 -5.39 22.76
CA ILE A 196 -0.93 -6.35 22.41
C ILE A 196 -0.19 -5.91 21.14
N THR A 197 -0.94 -5.52 20.10
CA THR A 197 -0.33 -5.04 18.85
C THR A 197 0.53 -3.79 19.09
N LEU A 198 0.05 -2.87 19.93
CA LEU A 198 0.78 -1.65 20.30
C LEU A 198 2.01 -1.97 21.16
N LEU A 199 1.91 -2.91 22.10
CA LEU A 199 3.04 -3.38 22.92
C LEU A 199 4.12 -4.05 22.07
N ILE A 200 3.74 -4.96 21.16
CA ILE A 200 4.68 -5.63 20.26
C ILE A 200 5.33 -4.59 19.34
N GLY A 201 4.54 -3.70 18.74
CA GLY A 201 5.08 -2.63 17.91
C GLY A 201 6.00 -1.69 18.69
N GLY A 202 5.64 -1.35 19.94
CA GLY A 202 6.46 -0.52 20.82
C GLY A 202 7.78 -1.20 21.19
N ALA A 203 7.74 -2.50 21.51
CA ALA A 203 8.92 -3.30 21.79
C ALA A 203 9.85 -3.38 20.58
N VAL A 204 9.31 -3.60 19.38
CA VAL A 204 10.10 -3.58 18.14
C VAL A 204 10.68 -2.18 17.89
N PHE A 205 9.92 -1.11 18.11
CA PHE A 205 10.42 0.25 17.98
C PHE A 205 11.61 0.54 18.91
N ILE A 206 11.50 0.10 20.18
CA ILE A 206 12.58 0.23 21.17
C ILE A 206 13.78 -0.66 20.80
N GLY A 207 13.54 -1.88 20.30
CA GLY A 207 14.60 -2.74 19.78
C GLY A 207 15.37 -2.09 18.62
N LEU A 208 14.65 -1.40 17.73
CA LEU A 208 15.25 -0.65 16.63
C LEU A 208 16.02 0.59 17.10
N THR A 209 15.54 1.33 18.09
CA THR A 209 16.32 2.44 18.66
C THR A 209 17.59 1.95 19.34
N PHE A 210 17.54 0.83 20.05
CA PHE A 210 18.71 0.22 20.65
C PHE A 210 19.71 -0.25 19.59
N PHE A 211 19.23 -0.89 18.52
CA PHE A 211 20.05 -1.31 17.40
C PHE A 211 20.72 -0.11 16.70
N GLU A 212 19.97 0.96 16.44
CA GLU A 212 20.49 2.18 15.83
C GLU A 212 21.58 2.83 16.70
N HIS A 213 21.36 2.88 18.02
CA HIS A 213 22.35 3.39 18.97
C HIS A 213 23.64 2.57 18.94
N LYS A 214 23.51 1.23 18.91
CA LYS A 214 24.66 0.32 18.85
C LYS A 214 25.40 0.40 17.50
N SER A 215 24.67 0.59 16.40
CA SER A 215 25.23 0.65 15.05
C SER A 215 25.93 1.98 14.75
N GLY A 216 25.77 3.00 15.61
CA GLY A 216 26.49 4.27 15.51
C GLY A 216 26.09 5.12 14.30
N TYR A 217 24.86 4.96 13.81
CA TYR A 217 24.35 5.71 12.66
C TYR A 217 24.38 7.21 12.95
N LYS A 218 25.14 7.97 12.15
CA LYS A 218 25.12 9.44 12.15
C LYS A 218 24.17 9.92 11.08
N GLU A 219 23.09 10.56 11.51
CA GLU A 219 22.15 11.21 10.62
C GLU A 219 22.85 12.38 9.91
N TYR A 220 23.05 12.27 8.60
CA TYR A 220 23.50 13.39 7.78
C TYR A 220 22.33 14.36 7.58
N LYS A 221 22.23 15.36 8.44
CA LYS A 221 21.29 16.47 8.24
C LYS A 221 21.79 17.34 7.10
N PHE A 222 21.14 17.26 5.95
CA PHE A 222 21.32 18.27 4.91
C PHE A 222 20.76 19.59 5.46
N THR A 223 21.59 20.63 5.53
CA THR A 223 21.14 22.01 5.79
C THR A 223 20.26 22.42 4.62
N GLN A 224 18.95 22.30 4.80
CA GLN A 224 17.98 22.76 3.83
C GLN A 224 17.99 24.29 3.90
N LYS A 225 18.47 24.94 2.84
CA LYS A 225 18.47 26.40 2.73
C LYS A 225 17.01 26.87 2.89
N GLU A 226 16.73 27.65 3.93
CA GLU A 226 15.40 28.26 4.11
C GLU A 226 15.08 29.08 2.86
N THR A 227 14.06 28.68 2.11
CA THR A 227 13.54 29.49 1.00
C THR A 227 12.86 30.70 1.62
N GLN A 228 13.52 31.85 1.58
CA GLN A 228 12.94 33.13 1.94
C GLN A 228 11.88 33.47 0.88
N PHE A 229 10.62 33.59 1.30
CA PHE A 229 9.51 34.01 0.44
C PHE A 229 9.38 35.52 0.54
N GLU A 230 9.74 36.24 -0.52
CA GLU A 230 9.75 37.71 -0.52
C GLU A 230 8.38 38.30 -0.91
N SER A 231 7.52 37.55 -1.61
CA SER A 231 6.21 38.06 -2.07
C SER A 231 4.98 37.42 -1.39
N LEU A 232 3.85 38.16 -1.36
CA LEU A 232 2.58 37.72 -0.77
C LEU A 232 1.95 36.55 -1.55
N ILE A 233 2.17 36.52 -2.87
CA ILE A 233 1.77 35.41 -3.75
C ILE A 233 2.65 34.18 -3.48
N GLU A 234 3.97 34.36 -3.28
CA GLU A 234 4.85 33.27 -2.85
C GLU A 234 4.45 32.71 -1.49
N LYS A 235 4.07 33.56 -0.54
CA LYS A 235 3.63 33.11 0.79
C LYS A 235 2.31 32.35 0.73
N LEU A 236 1.38 32.76 -0.13
CA LEU A 236 0.11 32.05 -0.35
C LEU A 236 0.29 30.72 -1.12
N MET A 237 1.24 30.66 -2.04
CA MET A 237 1.59 29.47 -2.82
C MET A 237 2.62 28.56 -2.13
N SER A 238 3.26 29.04 -1.06
CA SER A 238 4.27 28.32 -0.29
C SER A 238 3.80 26.97 0.26
N PRO A 239 2.58 26.78 0.80
CA PRO A 239 2.15 25.46 1.26
C PRO A 239 1.98 24.50 0.08
N LEU A 240 1.48 24.97 -1.06
CA LEU A 240 1.38 24.18 -2.28
C LEU A 240 2.77 23.74 -2.77
N TYR A 241 3.75 24.63 -2.74
CA TYR A 241 5.13 24.29 -3.10
C TYR A 241 5.77 23.28 -2.15
N VAL A 242 5.56 23.42 -0.84
CA VAL A 242 6.10 22.49 0.16
C VAL A 242 5.48 21.10 0.01
N ILE A 243 4.16 21.04 -0.20
CA ILE A 243 3.41 19.79 -0.39
C ILE A 243 3.83 19.11 -1.72
N PHE A 244 3.93 19.87 -2.81
CA PHE A 244 4.12 19.32 -4.15
C PHE A 244 5.55 19.34 -4.68
N LYS A 245 6.55 19.90 -3.99
CA LYS A 245 7.94 19.88 -4.49
C LYS A 245 8.95 19.27 -3.52
N LEU A 246 8.78 19.47 -2.21
CA LEU A 246 9.72 18.90 -1.25
C LEU A 246 9.46 17.40 -1.02
N PRO A 247 10.51 16.61 -0.72
CA PRO A 247 10.33 15.26 -0.21
C PRO A 247 9.65 15.33 1.15
N TRP A 248 8.68 14.46 1.39
CA TRP A 248 7.97 14.43 2.67
C TRP A 248 8.78 13.67 3.70
N ASN A 249 8.56 14.01 4.97
CA ASN A 249 9.05 13.16 6.05
C ASN A 249 8.40 11.76 5.92
N ILE A 250 9.22 10.73 6.04
CA ILE A 250 8.82 9.34 5.83
C ILE A 250 7.74 8.94 6.85
N THR A 251 7.86 9.41 8.09
CA THR A 251 6.83 9.22 9.13
C THR A 251 5.50 9.86 8.76
N LEU A 252 5.52 11.07 8.21
CA LEU A 252 4.30 11.74 7.77
C LEU A 252 3.62 10.96 6.63
N GLY A 253 4.41 10.45 5.68
CA GLY A 253 3.88 9.57 4.64
C GLY A 253 3.23 8.30 5.21
N ALA A 254 3.85 7.67 6.20
CA ALA A 254 3.33 6.44 6.79
C ALA A 254 2.06 6.67 7.61
N ILE A 255 1.97 7.81 8.31
CA ILE A 255 0.77 8.25 9.01
C ILE A 255 -0.39 8.43 8.01
N ILE A 256 -0.15 9.14 6.90
CA ILE A 256 -1.18 9.39 5.89
C ILE A 256 -1.65 8.08 5.26
N ILE A 257 -0.74 7.17 4.91
CA ILE A 257 -1.12 5.85 4.39
C ILE A 257 -1.90 5.02 5.42
N GLY A 258 -1.52 5.09 6.70
CA GLY A 258 -2.26 4.47 7.79
C GLY A 258 -3.71 4.97 7.87
N PHE A 259 -3.91 6.28 7.78
CA PHE A 259 -5.24 6.89 7.72
C PHE A 259 -6.01 6.50 6.45
N ILE A 260 -5.37 6.54 5.27
CA ILE A 260 -6.00 6.11 4.01
C ILE A 260 -6.47 4.65 4.13
N SER A 261 -5.62 3.77 4.69
CA SER A 261 -5.99 2.37 4.90
C SER A 261 -7.14 2.21 5.90
N MET A 262 -7.18 3.01 6.96
CA MET A 262 -8.31 3.05 7.91
C MET A 262 -9.61 3.49 7.24
N PHE A 263 -9.59 4.56 6.43
CA PHE A 263 -10.76 5.04 5.70
C PHE A 263 -11.24 4.02 4.66
N LEU A 264 -10.32 3.41 3.91
CA LEU A 264 -10.68 2.37 2.93
C LEU A 264 -11.29 1.14 3.59
N LEU A 265 -10.80 0.78 4.77
CA LEU A 265 -11.38 -0.30 5.56
C LEU A 265 -12.80 0.00 6.04
N LEU A 266 -13.12 1.26 6.38
CA LEU A 266 -14.49 1.69 6.73
C LEU A 266 -15.46 1.59 5.55
N ILE A 267 -14.99 1.83 4.33
CA ILE A 267 -15.85 1.92 3.14
C ILE A 267 -16.05 0.55 2.49
N ALA A 268 -14.99 -0.24 2.37
CA ALA A 268 -15.04 -1.51 1.64
C ALA A 268 -14.06 -2.55 2.16
N LYS A 269 -12.76 -2.31 1.96
CA LYS A 269 -11.70 -3.31 2.12
C LYS A 269 -10.38 -2.62 2.52
N PRO A 270 -9.50 -3.26 3.30
CA PRO A 270 -8.17 -2.74 3.57
C PRO A 270 -7.39 -2.56 2.28
N PHE A 271 -6.51 -1.57 2.30
CA PHE A 271 -5.67 -1.24 1.16
C PHE A 271 -4.67 -2.36 0.88
N GLY A 272 -4.69 -2.90 -0.34
CA GLY A 272 -3.80 -3.98 -0.75
C GLY A 272 -3.67 -4.05 -2.26
N VAL A 273 -2.43 -4.23 -2.73
CA VAL A 273 -2.08 -4.23 -4.16
C VAL A 273 -1.88 -5.64 -4.73
N THR A 274 -1.49 -6.60 -3.89
CA THR A 274 -1.14 -7.96 -4.31
C THR A 274 -2.35 -8.76 -4.80
N GLY A 275 -3.52 -8.51 -4.22
CA GLY A 275 -4.73 -9.23 -4.56
C GLY A 275 -5.23 -8.99 -5.98
N GLU A 276 -5.18 -7.75 -6.48
CA GLU A 276 -5.48 -7.51 -7.90
C GLU A 276 -4.41 -8.00 -8.84
N LEU A 277 -3.15 -7.97 -8.45
CA LEU A 277 -2.11 -8.56 -9.30
C LEU A 277 -2.38 -10.05 -9.49
N PHE A 278 -2.81 -10.74 -8.42
CA PHE A 278 -3.21 -12.15 -8.51
C PHE A 278 -4.49 -12.34 -9.35
N ALA A 279 -5.52 -11.51 -9.15
CA ALA A 279 -6.73 -11.54 -9.99
C ALA A 279 -6.41 -11.24 -11.47
N SER A 280 -5.49 -10.31 -11.73
CA SER A 280 -5.04 -9.98 -13.10
C SER A 280 -4.28 -11.14 -13.73
N SER A 281 -3.44 -11.84 -12.96
CA SER A 281 -2.77 -13.07 -13.40
C SER A 281 -3.77 -14.19 -13.75
N ASN A 282 -4.84 -14.36 -12.97
CA ASN A 282 -5.92 -15.30 -13.28
C ASN A 282 -6.67 -14.92 -14.57
N ARG A 283 -7.00 -13.64 -14.75
CA ARG A 283 -7.61 -13.15 -16.00
C ARG A 283 -6.73 -13.42 -17.23
N ILE A 284 -5.41 -13.29 -17.09
CA ILE A 284 -4.45 -13.62 -18.17
C ILE A 284 -4.50 -15.12 -18.48
N LEU A 285 -4.59 -16.00 -17.48
CA LEU A 285 -4.76 -17.44 -17.69
C LEU A 285 -6.07 -17.78 -18.40
N ASP A 286 -7.18 -17.16 -17.98
CA ASP A 286 -8.49 -17.33 -18.62
C ASP A 286 -8.46 -16.93 -20.11
N LEU A 287 -7.79 -15.82 -20.44
CA LEU A 287 -7.61 -15.37 -21.83
C LEU A 287 -6.78 -16.35 -22.69
N ILE A 288 -5.87 -17.10 -22.05
CA ILE A 288 -5.06 -18.14 -22.70
C ILE A 288 -5.84 -19.48 -22.78
N GLY A 289 -7.03 -19.56 -22.19
CA GLY A 289 -7.88 -20.75 -22.20
C GLY A 289 -7.53 -21.77 -21.11
N ILE A 290 -6.73 -21.39 -20.12
CA ILE A 290 -6.38 -22.24 -18.97
C ILE A 290 -7.23 -21.79 -17.78
N ALA A 291 -8.16 -22.64 -17.35
CA ALA A 291 -9.01 -22.32 -16.21
C ALA A 291 -8.16 -22.17 -14.93
N PRO A 292 -8.28 -21.05 -14.19
CA PRO A 292 -7.56 -20.82 -12.96
C PRO A 292 -8.05 -21.79 -11.89
N ILE A 293 -7.09 -22.28 -11.11
CA ILE A 293 -7.33 -23.31 -10.12
C ILE A 293 -7.62 -22.64 -8.77
N ASN A 294 -8.89 -22.59 -8.39
CA ASN A 294 -9.37 -21.72 -7.30
C ASN A 294 -9.90 -22.47 -6.06
N LYS A 295 -9.46 -23.72 -5.80
CA LYS A 295 -9.96 -24.49 -4.66
C LYS A 295 -9.69 -23.77 -3.33
N GLY A 296 -10.75 -23.55 -2.55
CA GLY A 296 -10.65 -22.90 -1.24
C GLY A 296 -10.40 -21.39 -1.25
N LEU A 297 -10.22 -20.73 -2.41
CA LEU A 297 -10.02 -19.26 -2.48
C LEU A 297 -11.23 -18.50 -1.93
N ASN A 298 -12.43 -19.05 -2.10
CA ASN A 298 -13.67 -18.47 -1.57
C ASN A 298 -13.75 -18.55 -0.03
N GLU A 299 -12.97 -19.43 0.59
CA GLU A 299 -12.88 -19.59 2.05
C GLU A 299 -11.79 -18.69 2.67
N LEU A 300 -10.94 -18.11 1.83
CA LEU A 300 -9.93 -17.12 2.21
C LEU A 300 -10.51 -15.72 2.05
N GLY A 301 -10.71 -15.04 3.18
CA GLY A 301 -11.17 -13.64 3.19
C GLY A 301 -10.22 -12.71 2.43
N GLY A 302 -10.78 -11.66 1.85
CA GLY A 302 -10.02 -10.56 1.23
C GLY A 302 -9.93 -10.59 -0.29
N CYS A 303 -8.87 -10.00 -0.85
CA CYS A 303 -8.69 -9.86 -2.31
C CYS A 303 -8.42 -11.18 -3.03
N VAL A 304 -8.14 -12.26 -2.31
CA VAL A 304 -7.97 -13.62 -2.84
C VAL A 304 -9.32 -14.22 -3.25
N ALA A 305 -10.40 -13.92 -2.51
CA ALA A 305 -11.76 -14.30 -2.90
C ALA A 305 -12.23 -13.62 -4.20
N ASN A 306 -11.82 -12.37 -4.44
CA ASN A 306 -12.12 -11.67 -5.70
C ASN A 306 -11.44 -12.31 -6.93
N ALA A 307 -10.33 -13.02 -6.75
CA ALA A 307 -9.65 -13.74 -7.83
C ALA A 307 -10.36 -15.05 -8.23
N SER A 308 -11.29 -15.53 -7.39
CA SER A 308 -12.16 -16.67 -7.67
C SER A 308 -13.51 -16.28 -8.27
N SER A 309 -13.98 -15.06 -8.06
CA SER A 309 -15.20 -14.56 -8.70
C SER A 309 -14.85 -14.02 -10.09
N ASN A 310 -15.64 -14.34 -11.12
CA ASN A 310 -15.68 -13.67 -12.43
C ASN A 310 -16.10 -12.19 -12.28
N SER A 311 -15.41 -11.42 -11.44
CA SER A 311 -15.66 -10.01 -11.24
C SER A 311 -15.29 -9.28 -12.52
N SER A 312 -16.17 -8.36 -12.91
CA SER A 312 -15.98 -7.35 -13.95
C SER A 312 -14.51 -6.91 -14.04
N TYR A 313 -14.00 -6.71 -15.26
CA TYR A 313 -12.62 -6.23 -15.51
C TYR A 313 -12.21 -5.02 -14.65
N ILE A 314 -13.19 -4.25 -14.16
CA ILE A 314 -13.04 -3.09 -13.31
C ILE A 314 -13.68 -3.40 -11.94
N SER A 315 -12.84 -3.77 -10.97
CA SER A 315 -13.23 -4.09 -9.60
C SER A 315 -12.84 -2.98 -8.60
N ASN A 316 -13.35 -3.03 -7.37
CA ASN A 316 -12.88 -2.17 -6.27
C ASN A 316 -11.38 -2.27 -6.04
N SER A 317 -10.84 -3.49 -6.11
CA SER A 317 -9.42 -3.70 -5.88
C SER A 317 -8.60 -3.22 -7.10
N PHE A 318 -9.16 -3.24 -8.33
CA PHE A 318 -8.54 -2.65 -9.53
C PHE A 318 -8.28 -1.16 -9.32
N ALA A 319 -9.30 -0.43 -8.85
CA ALA A 319 -9.16 0.97 -8.50
C ALA A 319 -8.12 1.20 -7.39
N ALA A 320 -8.05 0.28 -6.42
CA ALA A 320 -7.08 0.33 -5.32
C ALA A 320 -5.62 0.23 -5.78
N THR A 321 -5.36 -0.64 -6.76
CA THR A 321 -4.00 -0.98 -7.20
C THR A 321 -3.51 -0.07 -8.32
N TRP A 322 -4.32 0.06 -9.37
CA TRP A 322 -3.94 0.82 -10.56
C TRP A 322 -4.10 2.33 -10.39
N GLY A 323 -4.88 2.79 -9.41
CA GLY A 323 -5.00 4.22 -9.06
C GLY A 323 -3.71 4.85 -8.51
N ILE A 324 -2.77 4.04 -8.02
CA ILE A 324 -1.47 4.50 -7.52
C ILE A 324 -0.62 5.13 -8.65
N ILE A 325 -0.63 4.50 -9.82
CA ILE A 325 0.19 4.89 -10.98
C ILE A 325 -0.14 6.31 -11.46
N PRO A 326 -1.39 6.66 -11.82
CA PRO A 326 -1.71 7.99 -12.30
C PRO A 326 -1.47 9.07 -11.24
N GLY A 327 -1.63 8.77 -9.95
CA GLY A 327 -1.28 9.71 -8.87
C GLY A 327 0.20 10.06 -8.84
N SER A 328 1.06 9.04 -8.92
CA SER A 328 2.52 9.24 -8.98
C SER A 328 2.98 9.89 -10.29
N PHE A 329 2.36 9.54 -11.42
CA PHE A 329 2.66 10.15 -12.72
C PHE A 329 2.28 11.63 -12.77
N TRP A 330 1.08 11.97 -12.29
CA TRP A 330 0.60 13.35 -12.22
C TRP A 330 1.57 14.22 -11.43
N LEU A 331 2.00 13.73 -10.26
CA LEU A 331 2.89 14.44 -9.36
C LEU A 331 4.33 14.55 -9.90
N HIS A 332 4.83 13.52 -10.60
CA HIS A 332 6.16 13.58 -11.24
C HIS A 332 6.24 14.69 -12.29
N HIS A 333 5.18 14.88 -13.07
CA HIS A 333 5.11 15.89 -14.11
C HIS A 333 4.67 17.28 -13.61
N LEU A 334 4.24 17.39 -12.35
CA LEU A 334 3.84 18.64 -11.73
C LEU A 334 5.08 19.39 -11.23
N GLN A 335 5.56 20.34 -12.04
CA GLN A 335 6.67 21.23 -11.68
C GLN A 335 6.12 22.54 -11.09
N VAL A 336 6.09 22.65 -9.75
CA VAL A 336 5.89 23.95 -9.09
C VAL A 336 7.23 24.67 -9.05
N ASN A 337 7.38 25.75 -9.81
CA ASN A 337 8.58 26.57 -9.82
C ASN A 337 8.29 27.85 -9.04
N LEU A 338 8.68 27.88 -7.77
CA LEU A 338 8.96 29.16 -7.12
C LEU A 338 10.32 29.62 -7.63
N LYS A 339 10.34 30.77 -8.30
CA LYS A 339 11.56 31.41 -8.78
C LYS A 339 12.10 32.34 -7.71
#